data_AF-A0A0E0KWZ8-F1
#
_entry.id   AF-A0A0E0KWZ8-F1
#
_cell.length_a   1.000
_cell.length_b   1.000
_cell.length_c   1.000
_cell.angle_alpha   90.00
_cell.angle_beta   90.00
_cell.angle_gamma   90.00
#
_symmetry.space_group_name_H-M   'P 1'
#
loop_
_entity.id
_entity.type
_entity.pdbx_description
1 polymer ?
#
loop_
_entity_poly.entity_id
_entity_poly.type
_entity_poly.pdbx_seq_one_letter_code
_entity_poly.pdbx_strand_id
1 'polypeptide(L)'
;MVSSSSPVVNVYPLANYTFGTKEPKMEKDTSVADRLARMKVNYMKEGMRTSVEAILLVQEHNHPHILLLQIGNTFCKLPGGRLKPGENEIEGLKRKLCSKLAVNSPSFPPNWQVGECVAVWWRPNFETVIEYFAVPRNLKLLAVPLFELYDNVQRYGPVISTIPQQLSRFQFNMVSS
;
A
#
# COMPACT_ATOMS: atom_id res chain seq x y z
N MET A 1 25.13 1.45 -8.53
CA MET A 1 25.92 0.71 -7.52
C MET A 1 25.04 0.56 -6.29
N VAL A 2 24.65 -0.68 -5.95
CA VAL A 2 23.85 -0.96 -4.75
C VAL A 2 24.77 -0.76 -3.54
N SER A 3 24.37 0.08 -2.58
CA SER A 3 25.18 0.34 -1.39
C SER A 3 25.37 -0.95 -0.57
N SER A 4 26.50 -1.07 0.14
CA SER A 4 26.88 -2.25 0.93
C SER A 4 26.02 -2.49 2.19
N SER A 5 24.81 -1.95 2.24
CA SER A 5 23.87 -2.09 3.36
C SER A 5 22.43 -2.38 2.92
N SER A 6 22.19 -2.75 1.66
CA SER A 6 20.85 -3.10 1.21
C SER A 6 20.38 -4.41 1.85
N PRO A 7 19.14 -4.46 2.36
CA PRO A 7 18.58 -5.66 2.96
C PRO A 7 18.54 -6.80 1.93
N VAL A 8 19.05 -7.96 2.33
CA VAL A 8 19.06 -9.17 1.49
C VAL A 8 17.79 -9.97 1.75
N VAL A 9 17.01 -10.21 0.69
CA VAL A 9 15.81 -11.06 0.75
C VAL A 9 16.09 -12.35 -0.01
N ASN A 10 15.99 -13.48 0.68
CA ASN A 10 16.11 -14.80 0.06
C ASN A 10 14.84 -15.14 -0.71
N VAL A 11 14.97 -15.45 -2.00
CA VAL A 11 13.86 -15.85 -2.87
C VAL A 11 14.10 -17.27 -3.36
N TYR A 12 13.14 -18.15 -3.16
CA TYR A 12 13.28 -19.58 -3.47
C TYR A 12 12.50 -19.98 -4.73
N PRO A 13 12.91 -21.05 -5.44
CA PRO A 13 12.19 -21.57 -6.60
C PRO A 13 10.70 -21.82 -6.32
N LEU A 14 9.82 -21.48 -7.26
CA LEU A 14 8.38 -21.74 -7.18
C LEU A 14 8.08 -23.22 -6.91
N ALA A 15 8.87 -24.12 -7.49
CA ALA A 15 8.76 -25.56 -7.31
C ALA A 15 8.94 -26.04 -5.85
N ASN A 16 9.50 -25.23 -4.96
CA ASN A 16 9.63 -25.56 -3.53
C ASN A 16 8.31 -25.39 -2.77
N TYR A 17 7.28 -24.82 -3.40
CA TYR A 17 6.00 -24.54 -2.78
C TYR A 17 4.90 -25.41 -3.39
N THR A 18 4.03 -25.93 -2.53
CA THR A 18 2.84 -26.68 -2.95
C THR A 18 1.60 -25.85 -2.68
N PHE A 19 0.73 -25.74 -3.68
CA PHE A 19 -0.50 -24.96 -3.60
C PHE A 19 -1.70 -25.90 -3.41
N GLY A 20 -2.28 -25.86 -2.21
CA GLY A 20 -3.53 -26.55 -1.90
C GLY A 20 -4.74 -25.65 -2.04
N THR A 21 -5.93 -26.24 -1.98
CA THR A 21 -7.21 -25.51 -1.95
C THR A 21 -7.83 -25.55 -0.56
N LYS A 22 -8.67 -24.55 -0.27
CA LYS A 22 -9.47 -24.44 0.96
C LYS A 22 -10.88 -24.02 0.59
N GLU A 23 -11.80 -24.13 1.55
CA GLU A 23 -13.17 -23.65 1.39
C GLU A 23 -13.23 -22.18 0.90
N PRO A 24 -14.12 -21.88 -0.06
CA PRO A 24 -14.23 -20.56 -0.63
C PRO A 24 -14.65 -19.55 0.43
N LYS A 25 -14.00 -18.38 0.40
CA LYS A 25 -14.33 -17.26 1.29
C LYS A 25 -15.17 -16.25 0.52
N MET A 26 -16.46 -16.19 0.85
CA MET A 26 -17.37 -15.24 0.22
C MET A 26 -16.94 -13.79 0.47
N GLU A 27 -17.07 -12.96 -0.57
CA GLU A 27 -16.87 -11.52 -0.42
C GLU A 27 -18.01 -10.92 0.40
N LYS A 28 -17.67 -9.86 1.16
CA LYS A 28 -18.64 -9.21 2.05
C LYS A 28 -19.66 -8.34 1.31
N ASP A 29 -19.29 -7.88 0.12
CA ASP A 29 -20.04 -6.90 -0.64
C ASP A 29 -20.40 -7.51 -1.99
N THR A 30 -21.66 -7.38 -2.38
CA THR A 30 -22.19 -7.87 -3.66
C THR A 30 -21.89 -6.93 -4.82
N SER A 31 -21.55 -5.67 -4.52
CA SER A 31 -21.21 -4.66 -5.51
C SER A 31 -20.17 -3.67 -4.98
N VAL A 32 -19.59 -2.90 -5.90
CA VAL A 32 -18.69 -1.79 -5.56
C VAL A 32 -19.42 -0.73 -4.74
N ALA A 33 -20.70 -0.46 -5.05
CA ALA A 33 -21.51 0.52 -4.32
C ALA A 33 -21.71 0.11 -2.86
N ASP A 34 -22.04 -1.16 -2.61
CA ASP A 34 -22.21 -1.71 -1.25
C ASP A 34 -20.91 -1.58 -0.45
N ARG A 35 -19.78 -1.88 -1.11
CA ARG A 35 -18.46 -1.74 -0.51
C ARG A 35 -18.16 -0.30 -0.11
N LEU A 36 -18.46 0.68 -0.98
CA LEU A 36 -18.26 2.10 -0.70
C LEU A 36 -19.19 2.59 0.43
N ALA A 37 -20.46 2.20 0.41
CA ALA A 37 -21.44 2.53 1.44
C ALA A 37 -21.00 2.01 2.82
N ARG A 38 -20.62 0.72 2.89
CA ARG A 38 -20.08 0.11 4.11
C ARG A 38 -18.81 0.81 4.58
N MET A 39 -17.97 1.28 3.66
CA MET A 39 -16.73 2.00 4.00
C MET A 39 -17.04 3.37 4.64
N LYS A 40 -18.00 4.11 4.09
CA LYS A 40 -18.48 5.39 4.65
C LYS A 40 -19.07 5.21 6.05
N VAL A 41 -19.96 4.23 6.23
CA VAL A 41 -20.59 3.93 7.53
C VAL A 41 -19.55 3.57 8.59
N ASN A 42 -18.61 2.68 8.25
CA ASN A 42 -17.56 2.31 9.20
C ASN A 42 -16.64 3.49 9.55
N TYR A 43 -16.37 4.37 8.58
CA TYR A 43 -15.55 5.55 8.84
C TYR A 43 -16.21 6.52 9.82
N MET A 44 -17.52 6.78 9.67
CA MET A 44 -18.24 7.65 10.60
C MET A 44 -18.29 7.08 12.03
N LYS A 45 -18.23 5.75 12.17
CA LYS A 45 -18.28 5.07 13.48
C LYS A 45 -16.90 4.90 14.13
N GLU A 46 -15.90 4.50 13.36
CA GLU A 46 -14.62 3.99 13.86
C GLU A 46 -13.42 4.80 13.35
N GLY A 47 -13.66 5.81 12.50
CA GLY A 47 -12.63 6.61 11.86
C GLY A 47 -11.91 5.87 10.74
N MET A 48 -10.65 6.23 10.54
CA MET A 48 -9.84 5.79 9.42
C MET A 48 -9.66 4.26 9.36
N ARG A 49 -9.82 3.69 8.17
CA ARG A 49 -9.61 2.25 7.94
C ARG A 49 -8.14 1.96 7.72
N THR A 50 -7.53 1.19 8.61
CA THR A 50 -6.19 0.62 8.41
C THR A 50 -6.27 -0.76 7.75
N SER A 51 -5.43 -1.01 6.74
CA SER A 51 -5.29 -2.32 6.08
C SER A 51 -3.82 -2.58 5.78
N VAL A 52 -3.43 -3.85 5.85
CA VAL A 52 -2.07 -4.32 5.56
C VAL A 52 -2.11 -5.35 4.45
N GLU A 53 -1.12 -5.32 3.56
CA GLU A 53 -0.98 -6.25 2.44
C GLU A 53 0.48 -6.73 2.36
N ALA A 54 0.68 -8.01 2.06
CA ALA A 54 2.01 -8.62 1.93
C ALA A 54 2.39 -8.77 0.47
N ILE A 55 3.66 -8.52 0.17
CA ILE A 55 4.31 -8.94 -1.07
C ILE A 55 5.05 -10.25 -0.76
N LEU A 56 4.64 -11.34 -1.41
CA LEU A 56 5.28 -12.66 -1.27
C LEU A 56 6.09 -12.94 -2.54
N LEU A 57 7.39 -13.16 -2.39
CA LEU A 57 8.32 -13.37 -3.50
C LEU A 57 8.67 -14.85 -3.66
N VAL A 58 8.69 -15.30 -4.91
CA VAL A 58 9.23 -16.58 -5.37
C VAL A 58 10.04 -16.33 -6.64
N GLN A 59 10.79 -17.32 -7.12
CA GLN A 59 11.45 -17.20 -8.42
C GLN A 59 11.12 -18.37 -9.33
N GLU A 60 11.09 -18.10 -10.62
CA GLU A 60 11.05 -19.11 -11.66
C GLU A 60 12.03 -18.68 -12.75
N HIS A 61 12.85 -19.61 -13.25
CA HIS A 61 13.89 -19.33 -14.24
C HIS A 61 14.84 -18.18 -13.85
N ASN A 62 15.20 -18.09 -12.56
CA ASN A 62 16.06 -17.04 -12.01
C ASN A 62 15.47 -15.61 -12.15
N HIS A 63 14.14 -15.52 -12.23
CA HIS A 63 13.41 -14.26 -12.32
C HIS A 63 12.44 -14.14 -11.13
N PRO A 64 12.40 -13.01 -10.40
CA PRO A 64 11.50 -12.83 -9.27
C PRO A 64 10.05 -12.69 -9.74
N HIS A 65 9.14 -13.26 -8.96
CA HIS A 65 7.70 -13.24 -9.17
C HIS A 65 6.99 -12.93 -7.86
N ILE A 66 5.84 -12.23 -7.94
CA ILE A 66 4.99 -11.94 -6.79
C ILE A 66 3.76 -12.86 -6.82
N LEU A 67 3.44 -13.48 -5.68
CA LEU A 67 2.21 -14.25 -5.54
C LEU A 67 1.01 -13.32 -5.30
N LEU A 68 0.00 -13.44 -6.16
CA LEU A 68 -1.25 -12.69 -6.09
C LEU A 68 -2.44 -13.62 -5.91
N LEU A 69 -3.52 -13.10 -5.30
CA LEU A 69 -4.80 -13.78 -5.24
C LEU A 69 -5.68 -13.29 -6.38
N GLN A 70 -5.98 -14.19 -7.32
CA GLN A 70 -6.91 -13.91 -8.40
C GLN A 70 -8.37 -14.07 -7.94
N ILE A 71 -9.26 -13.18 -8.39
CA ILE A 71 -10.70 -13.20 -8.13
C ILE A 71 -11.40 -13.15 -9.50
N GLY A 72 -12.15 -14.20 -9.82
CA GLY A 72 -12.64 -14.39 -11.18
C GLY A 72 -11.47 -14.42 -12.17
N ASN A 73 -11.64 -13.81 -13.35
CA ASN A 73 -10.62 -13.86 -14.39
C ASN A 73 -9.80 -12.56 -14.53
N THR A 74 -10.24 -11.46 -13.93
CA THR A 74 -9.73 -10.11 -14.24
C THR A 74 -9.17 -9.33 -13.06
N PHE A 75 -9.41 -9.77 -11.82
CA PHE A 75 -8.99 -9.05 -10.63
C PHE A 75 -7.91 -9.80 -9.87
N CYS A 76 -6.86 -9.08 -9.50
CA CYS A 76 -5.80 -9.59 -8.63
C CYS A 76 -5.70 -8.70 -7.39
N LYS A 77 -5.38 -9.31 -6.24
CA LYS A 77 -5.10 -8.60 -5.00
C LYS A 77 -3.90 -9.20 -4.28
N LEU A 78 -3.20 -8.38 -3.51
CA LEU A 78 -2.22 -8.88 -2.56
C LEU A 78 -2.92 -9.62 -1.40
N PRO A 79 -2.27 -10.64 -0.82
CA PRO A 79 -2.73 -11.25 0.41
C PRO A 79 -2.62 -10.26 1.57
N GLY A 80 -3.61 -10.22 2.46
CA GLY A 80 -3.72 -9.15 3.47
C GLY A 80 -5.16 -8.82 3.87
N GLY A 81 -5.38 -7.66 4.48
CA GLY A 81 -6.70 -7.10 4.71
C GLY A 81 -6.79 -6.09 5.86
N ARG A 82 -8.03 -5.71 6.19
CA ARG A 82 -8.34 -4.72 7.24
C ARG A 82 -7.90 -5.17 8.64
N LEU A 83 -7.23 -4.27 9.36
CA LEU A 83 -6.88 -4.45 10.77
C LEU A 83 -8.06 -4.14 11.71
N LYS A 84 -8.02 -4.72 12.91
CA LYS A 84 -8.90 -4.32 14.01
C LYS A 84 -8.39 -2.98 14.59
N PRO A 85 -9.25 -2.17 15.24
CA PRO A 85 -8.80 -0.97 15.95
C PRO A 85 -7.69 -1.30 16.95
N GLY A 86 -6.58 -0.55 16.90
CA GLY A 86 -5.42 -0.74 17.79
C GLY A 86 -4.58 -2.00 17.54
N GLU A 87 -4.89 -2.80 16.51
CA GLU A 87 -4.11 -4.00 16.20
C GLU A 87 -2.75 -3.64 15.59
N ASN A 88 -1.69 -4.29 16.08
CA ASN A 88 -0.35 -4.15 15.50
C ASN A 88 -0.33 -4.62 14.03
N GLU A 89 0.35 -3.88 13.17
CA GLU A 89 0.34 -4.12 11.72
C GLU A 89 0.96 -5.46 11.33
N ILE A 90 2.10 -5.82 11.95
CA ILE A 90 2.81 -7.08 11.68
C ILE A 90 1.97 -8.26 12.15
N GLU A 91 1.48 -8.23 13.38
CA GLU A 91 0.66 -9.33 13.92
C GLU A 91 -0.68 -9.44 13.19
N GLY A 92 -1.27 -8.30 12.82
CA GLY A 92 -2.45 -8.24 11.99
C GLY A 92 -2.22 -8.85 10.60
N LEU A 93 -1.07 -8.57 9.97
CA LEU A 93 -0.69 -9.15 8.69
C LEU A 93 -0.50 -10.67 8.80
N LYS A 94 0.27 -11.15 9.78
CA LYS A 94 0.43 -12.58 10.05
C LYS A 94 -0.93 -13.27 10.22
N ARG A 95 -1.84 -12.69 11.01
CA ARG A 95 -3.21 -13.21 11.18
C ARG A 95 -3.97 -13.25 9.85
N LYS A 96 -3.84 -12.26 8.98
CA LYS A 96 -4.48 -12.26 7.65
C LYS A 96 -3.89 -13.32 6.72
N LEU A 97 -2.57 -13.49 6.73
CA LEU A 97 -1.87 -14.51 5.95
C LEU A 97 -2.26 -15.91 6.42
N CYS A 98 -2.25 -16.17 7.72
CA CYS A 98 -2.73 -17.44 8.28
C CYS A 98 -4.17 -17.74 7.85
N SER A 99 -5.07 -16.76 7.96
CA SER A 99 -6.46 -16.96 7.58
C SER A 99 -6.67 -17.24 6.10
N LYS A 100 -5.83 -16.67 5.21
CA LYS A 100 -5.99 -16.79 3.76
C LYS A 100 -5.22 -17.95 3.15
N LEU A 101 -4.00 -18.21 3.62
CA LEU A 101 -3.01 -19.04 2.93
C LEU A 101 -2.53 -20.24 3.74
N ALA A 102 -2.56 -20.18 5.08
CA ALA A 102 -2.03 -21.28 5.88
C ALA A 102 -2.93 -22.51 5.79
N VAL A 103 -2.31 -23.68 5.80
CA VAL A 103 -3.00 -24.97 5.97
C VAL A 103 -3.46 -25.06 7.43
N ASN A 104 -4.70 -25.47 7.67
CA ASN A 104 -5.22 -25.68 9.02
C ASN A 104 -4.72 -27.04 9.55
N SER A 105 -3.41 -27.18 9.77
CA SER A 105 -2.79 -28.39 10.31
C SER A 105 -1.95 -28.07 11.54
N PRO A 106 -2.21 -28.75 12.69
CA PRO A 106 -1.36 -28.61 13.88
C PRO A 106 0.10 -28.98 13.63
N SER A 107 0.36 -29.86 12.65
CA SER A 107 1.70 -30.35 12.32
C SER A 107 2.56 -29.32 11.59
N PHE A 108 1.94 -28.31 10.98
CA PHE A 108 2.63 -27.27 10.21
C PHE A 108 2.10 -25.89 10.61
N PRO A 109 2.43 -25.43 11.84
CA PRO A 109 2.03 -24.09 12.26
C PRO A 109 2.67 -23.04 11.34
N PRO A 110 1.90 -22.08 10.83
CA PRO A 110 2.44 -21.05 9.94
C PRO A 110 3.40 -20.12 10.71
N ASN A 111 4.66 -20.08 10.28
CA ASN A 111 5.71 -19.22 10.85
C ASN A 111 6.07 -18.08 9.89
N TRP A 112 5.17 -17.11 9.73
CA TRP A 112 5.37 -15.98 8.83
C TRP A 112 6.47 -15.05 9.34
N GLN A 113 7.53 -14.91 8.54
CA GLN A 113 8.54 -13.87 8.70
C GLN A 113 8.13 -12.65 7.88
N VAL A 114 7.89 -11.53 8.55
CA VAL A 114 7.50 -10.26 7.90
C VAL A 114 8.74 -9.37 7.85
N GLY A 115 9.11 -8.96 6.64
CA GLY A 115 10.22 -8.03 6.42
C GLY A 115 9.82 -6.57 6.66
N GLU A 116 10.57 -5.66 6.05
CA GLU A 116 10.35 -4.22 6.18
C GLU A 116 9.10 -3.74 5.43
N CYS A 117 8.60 -2.56 5.80
CA CYS A 117 7.52 -1.90 5.10
C CYS A 117 8.01 -1.43 3.72
N VAL A 118 7.37 -1.92 2.65
CA VAL A 118 7.72 -1.55 1.27
C VAL A 118 7.08 -0.22 0.88
N ALA A 119 5.83 0.01 1.26
CA ALA A 119 5.09 1.22 0.92
C ALA A 119 3.88 1.43 1.83
N VAL A 120 3.45 2.70 1.93
CA VAL A 120 2.20 3.10 2.58
C VAL A 120 1.34 3.85 1.58
N TRP A 121 0.09 3.41 1.40
CA TRP A 121 -0.87 4.02 0.49
C TRP A 121 -2.02 4.63 1.26
N TRP A 122 -2.39 5.86 0.89
CA TRP A 122 -3.52 6.57 1.47
C TRP A 122 -4.65 6.69 0.44
N ARG A 123 -5.88 6.48 0.90
CA ARG A 123 -7.08 6.74 0.10
C ARG A 123 -7.85 7.91 0.75
N PRO A 124 -7.78 9.12 0.18
CA PRO A 124 -8.41 10.31 0.76
C PRO A 124 -9.93 10.32 0.61
N ASN A 125 -10.46 9.73 -0.47
CA ASN A 125 -11.88 9.75 -0.81
C ASN A 125 -12.50 8.35 -0.89
N PHE A 126 -13.82 8.25 -0.71
CA PHE A 126 -14.57 6.99 -0.88
C PHE A 126 -14.89 6.73 -2.37
N GLU A 127 -13.86 6.68 -3.20
CA GLU A 127 -13.97 6.54 -4.66
C GLU A 127 -13.13 5.36 -5.17
N THR A 128 -13.42 4.92 -6.39
CA THR A 128 -12.73 3.79 -7.05
C THR A 128 -11.47 4.20 -7.78
N VAL A 129 -11.26 5.49 -8.03
CA VAL A 129 -10.21 6.02 -8.91
C VAL A 129 -9.16 6.75 -8.08
N ILE A 130 -7.88 6.54 -8.41
CA ILE A 130 -6.74 7.26 -7.85
C ILE A 130 -6.78 8.68 -8.43
N GLU A 131 -6.61 9.70 -7.59
CA GLU A 131 -7.01 11.08 -7.86
C GLU A 131 -6.46 11.68 -9.16
N TYR A 132 -7.35 12.30 -9.93
CA TYR A 132 -7.01 13.16 -11.06
C TYR A 132 -7.18 14.62 -10.65
N PHE A 133 -6.14 15.44 -10.82
CA PHE A 133 -6.30 16.90 -10.77
C PHE A 133 -6.85 17.39 -12.11
N ALA A 134 -8.12 17.81 -12.12
CA ALA A 134 -8.70 18.49 -13.28
C ALA A 134 -8.37 19.99 -13.22
N VAL A 135 -7.50 20.46 -14.12
CA VAL A 135 -7.09 21.86 -14.20
C VAL A 135 -7.93 22.57 -15.28
N PRO A 136 -8.53 23.76 -15.00
CA PRO A 136 -9.20 24.56 -16.02
C PRO A 136 -8.29 24.78 -17.24
N ARG A 137 -8.84 24.75 -18.47
CA ARG A 137 -8.05 24.73 -19.72
C ARG A 137 -7.10 25.91 -19.89
N ASN A 138 -7.40 27.05 -19.26
CA ASN A 138 -6.59 28.26 -19.31
C ASN A 138 -5.48 28.29 -18.23
N LEU A 139 -5.38 27.28 -17.37
CA LEU A 139 -4.41 27.18 -16.28
C LEU A 139 -3.51 25.96 -16.47
N LYS A 140 -2.34 26.01 -15.84
CA LYS A 140 -1.40 24.87 -15.77
C LYS A 140 -1.03 24.64 -14.31
N LEU A 141 -1.01 23.38 -13.89
CA LEU A 141 -0.48 22.99 -12.60
C LEU A 141 1.04 22.77 -12.75
N LEU A 142 1.84 23.49 -11.96
CA LEU A 142 3.30 23.45 -12.03
C LEU A 142 3.87 22.89 -10.74
N ALA A 143 4.80 21.94 -10.84
CA ALA A 143 5.63 21.50 -9.73
C ALA A 143 6.91 22.36 -9.72
N VAL A 144 6.97 23.34 -8.81
CA VAL A 144 8.09 24.28 -8.72
C VAL A 144 9.01 23.87 -7.55
N PRO A 145 10.31 23.64 -7.77
CA PRO A 145 11.23 23.28 -6.70
C PRO A 145 11.43 24.44 -5.72
N LEU A 146 11.63 24.13 -4.43
CA LEU A 146 11.71 25.14 -3.37
C LEU A 146 12.83 26.18 -3.59
N PHE A 147 13.95 25.79 -4.21
CA PHE A 147 15.04 26.73 -4.51
C PHE A 147 14.68 27.76 -5.58
N GLU A 148 13.72 27.48 -6.47
CA GLU A 148 13.27 28.45 -7.49
C GLU A 148 12.33 29.51 -6.90
N LEU A 149 11.64 29.15 -5.80
CA LEU A 149 10.77 30.05 -5.05
C LEU A 149 11.54 30.99 -4.12
N TYR A 150 12.64 30.51 -3.53
CA TYR A 150 13.38 31.23 -2.50
C TYR A 150 13.87 32.61 -2.97
N ASP A 151 13.45 33.64 -2.25
CA ASP A 151 13.80 35.06 -2.50
C ASP A 151 13.44 35.58 -3.92
N ASN A 152 12.55 34.87 -4.62
CA ASN A 152 12.12 35.21 -5.97
C ASN A 152 10.79 36.00 -5.95
N VAL A 153 10.80 37.12 -5.23
CA VAL A 153 9.63 38.00 -5.06
C VAL A 153 9.16 38.56 -6.40
N GLN A 154 10.08 38.81 -7.34
CA GLN A 154 9.73 39.37 -8.65
C GLN A 154 8.80 38.46 -9.45
N ARG A 155 9.00 37.14 -9.41
CA ARG A 155 8.19 36.18 -10.16
C ARG A 155 7.00 35.63 -9.37
N TYR A 156 7.19 35.39 -8.07
CA TYR A 156 6.20 34.67 -7.26
C TYR A 156 5.50 35.54 -6.20
N GLY A 157 5.91 36.80 -6.05
CA GLY A 157 5.37 37.71 -5.05
C GLY A 157 5.83 37.40 -3.62
N PRO A 158 5.58 38.32 -2.67
CA PRO A 158 6.16 38.27 -1.33
C PRO A 158 5.64 37.11 -0.47
N VAL A 159 4.48 36.54 -0.81
CA VAL A 159 3.90 35.41 -0.07
C VAL A 159 4.59 34.11 -0.49
N ILE A 160 4.56 33.78 -1.78
CA ILE A 160 5.06 32.49 -2.29
C ILE A 160 6.58 32.39 -2.12
N SER A 161 7.32 33.50 -2.29
CA SER A 161 8.77 33.48 -2.17
C SER A 161 9.30 33.20 -0.76
N THR A 162 8.43 33.27 0.27
CA THR A 162 8.77 32.96 1.68
C THR A 162 8.41 31.53 2.09
N ILE A 163 7.74 30.76 1.21
CA ILE A 163 7.34 29.38 1.48
C ILE A 163 8.54 28.49 1.85
N PRO A 164 9.70 28.56 1.17
CA PRO A 164 10.85 27.73 1.56
C PRO A 164 11.29 27.95 3.01
N GLN A 165 11.29 29.20 3.50
CA GLN A 165 11.62 29.52 4.90
C GLN A 165 10.56 28.99 5.87
N GLN A 166 9.28 29.01 5.51
CA GLN A 166 8.21 28.45 6.35
C GLN A 166 8.26 26.91 6.40
N LEU A 167 8.69 26.30 5.30
CA LEU A 167 8.82 24.86 5.14
C LEU A 167 10.10 24.30 5.78
N SER A 168 11.11 25.14 6.05
CA SER A 168 12.40 24.69 6.60
C SER A 168 12.30 24.05 7.99
N ARG A 169 11.19 24.26 8.71
CA ARG A 169 10.93 23.63 10.02
C ARG A 169 10.47 22.17 9.93
N PHE A 170 10.15 21.68 8.73
CA PHE A 170 9.69 20.32 8.51
C PHE A 170 10.82 19.43 8.00
N GLN A 171 10.88 18.21 8.50
CA GLN A 171 11.76 17.18 7.97
C GLN A 171 11.03 16.44 6.84
N PHE A 172 11.50 16.63 5.60
CA PHE A 172 10.91 15.95 4.44
C PHE A 172 11.54 14.57 4.26
N ASN A 173 10.73 13.51 4.42
CA ASN A 173 11.12 12.16 4.04
C ASN A 173 10.77 11.95 2.56
N MET A 174 11.77 12.04 1.69
CA MET A 174 11.59 11.82 0.25
C MET A 174 11.62 10.31 -0.02
N VAL A 175 10.45 9.71 -0.18
CA VAL A 175 10.32 8.28 -0.51
C VAL A 175 10.40 8.14 -2.03
N SER A 176 11.48 7.56 -2.53
CA SER A 176 11.56 7.09 -3.92
C SER A 176 10.80 5.77 -4.05
N SER A 177 10.01 5.64 -5.13
CA SER A 177 9.31 4.41 -5.51
C SER A 177 10.25 3.23 -5.75
#